data_AF-A0A8S0PE41-F1
#
_entry.id   AF-A0A8S0PE41-F1
#
_cell.length_a   1.000
_cell.length_b   1.000
_cell.length_c   1.000
_cell.angle_alpha   90.00
_cell.angle_beta   90.00
_cell.angle_gamma   90.00
#
_symmetry.space_group_name_H-M   'P 1'
#
loop_
_entity.id
_entity.type
_entity.pdbx_description
1 polymer ?
#
loop_
_entity_poly.entity_id
_entity_poly.type
_entity_poly.pdbx_seq_one_letter_code
_entity_poly.pdbx_strand_id
1 'polypeptide(L)'
;MVNFDYKGFDYRTQFQLGNGALFGASYSQSLGGEVFWAGQHRKSGIGYAARYNVDKMVATGQVASTGMVALSYVQKVSEKVSLASHFMYNYTSRDATASFG
;
A
#
# COMPACT_ATOMS: atom_id res chain seq x y z
N MET A 1 3.45 18.87 -9.85
CA MET A 1 2.89 17.66 -9.23
C MET A 1 1.46 17.97 -8.86
N VAL A 2 0.49 17.32 -9.51
CA VAL A 2 -0.94 17.52 -9.25
C VAL A 2 -1.45 16.24 -8.60
N ASN A 3 -2.11 16.37 -7.44
CA ASN A 3 -2.66 15.25 -6.70
C ASN A 3 -4.15 15.52 -6.45
N PHE A 4 -5.00 14.66 -6.99
CA PHE A 4 -6.43 14.69 -6.75
C PHE A 4 -6.76 13.60 -5.75
N ASP A 5 -7.25 13.98 -4.57
CA ASP A 5 -7.72 13.06 -3.55
C ASP A 5 -9.24 13.20 -3.47
N TYR A 6 -9.95 12.09 -3.68
CA TYR A 6 -11.38 12.00 -3.55
C TYR A 6 -11.72 11.00 -2.45
N LYS A 7 -12.35 11.50 -1.39
CA LYS A 7 -12.80 10.67 -0.26
C LYS A 7 -14.32 10.55 -0.32
N GLY A 8 -14.79 9.38 -0.74
CA GLY A 8 -16.19 8.97 -0.62
C GLY A 8 -16.54 8.51 0.80
N PHE A 9 -17.77 8.03 0.98
CA PHE A 9 -18.25 7.51 2.26
C PHE A 9 -17.47 6.26 2.71
N ASP A 10 -17.28 5.29 1.81
CA ASP A 10 -16.58 4.04 2.10
C ASP A 10 -15.28 3.83 1.30
N TYR A 11 -15.05 4.65 0.27
CA TYR A 11 -13.89 4.50 -0.62
C TYR A 11 -13.07 5.78 -0.71
N ARG A 12 -11.79 5.62 -1.02
CA ARG A 12 -10.88 6.72 -1.31
C ARG A 12 -10.20 6.46 -2.64
N THR A 13 -10.22 7.46 -3.50
CA THR A 13 -9.57 7.43 -4.81
C THR A 13 -8.56 8.55 -4.85
N GLN A 14 -7.33 8.24 -5.23
CA GLN A 14 -6.28 9.24 -5.33
C GLN A 14 -5.63 9.14 -6.70
N PHE A 15 -5.43 10.28 -7.34
CA PHE A 15 -4.78 10.37 -8.64
C PHE A 15 -3.59 11.33 -8.54
N GLN A 16 -2.39 10.83 -8.79
CA GLN A 16 -1.15 11.59 -8.76
C GLN A 16 -0.59 11.75 -10.17
N LEU A 17 -0.26 12.99 -10.52
CA LEU A 17 0.44 13.39 -11.73
C LEU A 17 1.76 14.05 -11.32
N GLY A 18 2.84 13.29 -11.40
CA GLY A 18 4.20 13.71 -11.13
C GLY A 18 4.94 14.22 -12.36
N ASN A 19 6.05 14.93 -12.13
CA ASN A 19 6.99 15.27 -13.18
C ASN A 19 7.65 14.00 -13.75
N GLY A 20 8.04 14.01 -15.03
CA GLY A 20 8.61 12.84 -15.69
C GLY A 20 7.57 11.83 -16.20
N ALA A 21 6.35 12.32 -16.51
CA ALA A 21 5.25 11.49 -16.98
C ALA A 21 4.90 10.36 -15.99
N LEU A 22 4.87 10.69 -14.68
CA LEU A 22 4.57 9.75 -13.62
C LEU A 22 3.07 9.86 -13.26
N PHE A 23 2.28 8.88 -13.68
CA PHE A 23 0.84 8.82 -13.49
C PHE A 23 0.56 7.74 -12.46
N GLY A 24 0.03 8.10 -11.31
CA GLY A 24 -0.41 7.18 -10.26
C GLY A 24 -1.91 7.28 -10.07
N ALA A 25 -2.60 6.16 -9.95
CA ALA A 25 -3.98 6.09 -9.54
C ALA A 25 -4.07 5.05 -8.43
N SER A 26 -4.68 5.38 -7.30
CA SER A 26 -5.00 4.41 -6.27
C SER A 26 -6.47 4.50 -5.91
N TYR A 27 -7.06 3.35 -5.69
CA TYR A 27 -8.42 3.17 -5.20
C TYR A 27 -8.31 2.31 -3.96
N SER A 28 -8.97 2.71 -2.87
CA SER A 28 -8.90 2.00 -1.60
C SER A 28 -10.25 2.08 -0.90
N GLN A 29 -10.93 0.94 -0.83
CA GLN A 29 -12.17 0.75 -0.06
C GLN A 29 -11.85 -0.25 1.06
N SER A 30 -12.22 -1.53 0.88
CA SER A 30 -11.80 -2.67 1.73
C SER A 30 -10.65 -3.45 1.07
N LEU A 31 -10.75 -3.61 -0.24
CA LEU A 31 -9.68 -4.00 -1.15
C LEU A 31 -9.38 -2.78 -2.01
N GLY A 32 -8.11 -2.42 -2.08
CA GLY A 32 -7.59 -1.34 -2.89
C GLY A 32 -6.70 -1.85 -4.01
N GLY A 33 -6.59 -1.04 -5.05
CA GLY A 33 -5.64 -1.24 -6.13
C GLY A 33 -4.91 0.07 -6.36
N GLU A 34 -3.62 0.00 -6.61
CA GLU A 34 -2.81 1.11 -7.07
C GLU A 34 -2.25 0.77 -8.46
N VAL A 35 -2.14 1.76 -9.32
CA VAL A 35 -1.56 1.64 -10.65
C VAL A 35 -0.65 2.83 -10.78
N PHE A 36 0.57 2.60 -11.21
CA PHE A 36 1.48 3.67 -11.53
C PHE A 36 2.13 3.43 -12.90
N TRP A 37 2.39 4.51 -13.61
CA TRP A 37 3.06 4.51 -14.89
C TRP A 37 4.06 5.65 -14.90
N ALA A 38 5.35 5.32 -14.90
CA ALA A 38 6.44 6.27 -15.00
C ALA A 38 6.98 6.29 -16.43
N GLY A 39 6.54 7.26 -17.24
CA GLY A 39 6.91 7.40 -18.64
C GLY A 39 8.41 7.63 -18.84
N GLN A 40 9.07 8.36 -17.94
CA GLN A 40 10.52 8.60 -18.02
C GLN A 40 11.37 7.32 -17.84
N HIS A 41 10.90 6.34 -17.06
CA HIS A 41 11.55 5.04 -16.92
C HIS A 41 10.92 3.93 -17.78
N ARG A 42 9.87 4.24 -18.56
CA ARG A 42 8.99 3.24 -19.23
C ARG A 42 8.60 2.08 -18.29
N LYS A 43 8.41 2.38 -17.00
CA LYS A 43 8.02 1.39 -16.00
C LYS A 43 6.58 1.61 -15.61
N SER A 44 5.75 0.62 -15.89
CA SER A 44 4.40 0.51 -15.35
C SER A 44 4.41 -0.48 -14.19
N GLY A 45 3.59 -0.25 -13.18
CA GLY A 45 3.31 -1.24 -12.16
C GLY A 45 1.90 -1.12 -11.63
N ILE A 46 1.37 -2.24 -11.18
CA ILE A 46 0.05 -2.34 -10.57
C ILE A 46 0.27 -2.97 -9.21
N GLY A 47 -0.25 -2.34 -8.16
CA GLY A 47 -0.34 -2.89 -6.83
C GLY A 47 -1.77 -3.22 -6.45
N TYR A 48 -1.91 -4.23 -5.62
CA TYR A 48 -3.14 -4.55 -4.92
C TYR A 48 -2.87 -4.38 -3.44
N ALA A 49 -3.74 -3.64 -2.77
CA ALA A 49 -3.74 -3.47 -1.33
C ALA A 49 -4.99 -4.12 -0.76
N ALA A 50 -4.89 -4.77 0.37
CA ALA A 50 -6.01 -5.27 1.14
C ALA A 50 -5.86 -4.74 2.55
N ARG A 51 -6.94 -4.23 3.13
CA ARG A 51 -6.95 -3.81 4.53
C ARG A 51 -8.10 -4.49 5.24
N TYR A 52 -7.74 -5.32 6.20
CA TYR A 52 -8.66 -5.96 7.10
C TYR A 52 -8.56 -5.30 8.47
N ASN A 53 -9.66 -4.72 8.93
CA ASN A 53 -9.72 -3.99 10.19
C ASN A 53 -10.75 -4.66 11.11
N VAL A 54 -10.31 -5.12 12.27
CA VAL A 54 -11.13 -5.69 13.34
C VAL A 54 -10.85 -4.87 14.61
N ASP A 55 -11.79 -4.79 15.55
CA ASP A 55 -11.70 -3.93 16.74
C ASP A 55 -10.37 -3.99 17.51
N LYS A 56 -9.70 -5.16 17.48
CA LYS A 56 -8.42 -5.40 18.17
C LYS A 56 -7.22 -5.58 17.24
N MET A 57 -7.40 -5.69 15.93
CA MET A 57 -6.31 -5.98 14.99
C MET A 57 -6.52 -5.38 13.61
N VAL A 58 -5.46 -4.86 13.01
CA VAL A 58 -5.43 -4.32 11.65
C VAL A 58 -4.40 -5.11 10.85
N ALA A 59 -4.85 -5.89 9.88
CA ALA A 59 -3.98 -6.54 8.92
C ALA A 59 -4.05 -5.78 7.59
N THR A 60 -2.91 -5.41 7.02
CA THR A 60 -2.82 -4.83 5.68
C THR A 60 -1.86 -5.65 4.85
N GLY A 61 -2.26 -6.05 3.65
CA GLY A 61 -1.38 -6.66 2.67
C GLY A 61 -1.30 -5.80 1.43
N GLN A 62 -0.13 -5.65 0.85
CA GLN A 62 0.10 -4.94 -0.39
C GLN A 62 1.01 -5.79 -1.28
N VAL A 63 0.65 -5.93 -2.55
CA VAL A 63 1.41 -6.68 -3.54
C VAL A 63 1.50 -5.82 -4.77
N ALA A 64 2.70 -5.37 -5.11
CA ALA A 64 2.99 -4.63 -6.32
C ALA A 64 3.64 -5.53 -7.37
N SER A 65 3.24 -5.33 -8.63
CA SER A 65 3.81 -6.02 -9.81
C SER A 65 5.29 -5.68 -10.03
N THR A 66 5.82 -4.70 -9.30
CA THR A 66 7.25 -4.42 -9.17
C THR A 66 8.01 -5.49 -8.40
N GLY A 67 7.32 -6.50 -7.86
CA GLY A 67 7.90 -7.59 -7.07
C GLY A 67 7.88 -7.35 -5.57
N MET A 68 7.30 -6.23 -5.10
CA MET A 68 7.22 -5.90 -3.68
C MET A 68 5.93 -6.47 -3.07
N VAL A 69 6.08 -7.20 -1.98
CA VAL A 69 5.01 -7.72 -1.13
C VAL A 69 5.23 -7.12 0.26
N ALA A 70 4.29 -6.31 0.75
CA ALA A 70 4.34 -5.74 2.08
C ALA A 70 3.11 -6.20 2.88
N LEU A 71 3.35 -6.92 3.97
CA LEU A 71 2.36 -7.34 4.94
C LEU A 71 2.61 -6.53 6.22
N SER A 72 1.56 -5.95 6.79
CA SER A 72 1.63 -5.29 8.09
C SER A 72 0.49 -5.80 8.95
N TYR A 73 0.79 -6.09 10.20
CA TYR A 73 -0.17 -6.60 11.16
C TYR A 73 0.01 -5.83 12.46
N VAL A 74 -1.01 -5.06 12.84
CA VAL A 74 -1.01 -4.26 14.06
C VAL A 74 -2.09 -4.81 14.97
N GLN A 75 -1.69 -5.37 16.10
CA GLN A 75 -2.58 -5.88 17.13
C GLN A 75 -2.56 -4.98 18.36
N LYS A 76 -3.73 -4.48 18.75
CA LYS A 76 -3.91 -3.78 20.02
C LYS A 76 -4.04 -4.81 21.13
N VAL A 77 -3.01 -4.89 21.98
CA VAL A 77 -2.99 -5.81 23.13
C VAL A 77 -3.61 -5.13 24.36
N SER A 78 -3.43 -3.82 24.52
CA SER A 78 -4.00 -3.00 25.59
C SER A 78 -4.27 -1.57 25.10
N GLU A 79 -4.95 -0.74 25.90
CA GLU A 79 -5.20 0.69 25.58
C GLU A 79 -3.90 1.49 25.37
N LYS A 80 -2.79 1.02 25.93
CA LYS A 80 -1.47 1.66 25.84
C LYS A 80 -0.42 0.87 25.05
N VAL A 81 -0.72 -0.36 24.65
CA VAL A 81 0.26 -1.25 24.02
C VAL A 81 -0.33 -1.84 22.73
N SER A 82 0.30 -1.49 21.62
CA SER A 82 0.05 -2.07 20.31
C SER A 82 1.30 -2.77 19.82
N LEU A 83 1.15 -4.03 19.42
CA LEU A 83 2.18 -4.78 18.75
C LEU A 83 2.03 -4.59 17.24
N ALA A 84 3.09 -4.16 16.56
CA ALA A 84 3.14 -3.95 15.13
C ALA A 84 4.19 -4.86 14.51
N SER A 85 3.75 -5.72 13.59
CA SER A 85 4.59 -6.61 12.81
C SER A 85 4.54 -6.17 11.35
N HIS A 86 5.68 -5.77 10.79
CA HIS A 86 5.83 -5.43 9.39
C HIS A 86 6.72 -6.45 8.70
N PHE A 87 6.27 -7.01 7.59
CA PHE A 87 7.01 -7.92 6.74
C PHE A 87 7.00 -7.40 5.32
N MET A 88 8.15 -7.11 4.76
CA MET A 88 8.31 -6.66 3.39
C MET A 88 9.23 -7.62 2.67
N TYR A 89 8.83 -8.05 1.49
CA TYR A 89 9.58 -8.96 0.64
C TYR A 89 9.62 -8.42 -0.77
N ASN A 90 10.81 -8.30 -1.35
CA ASN A 90 10.99 -7.92 -2.73
C ASN A 90 11.53 -9.12 -3.51
N TYR A 91 10.73 -9.69 -4.41
CA TYR A 91 11.14 -10.84 -5.21
C TYR A 91 12.22 -10.51 -6.25
N THR A 92 12.25 -9.27 -6.76
CA THR A 92 13.25 -8.83 -7.75
C THR A 92 14.62 -8.68 -7.12
N SER A 93 14.71 -8.08 -5.94
CA SER A 93 15.97 -7.94 -5.19
C SER A 93 16.29 -9.13 -4.29
N ARG A 94 15.30 -10.02 -4.06
CA ARG A 94 15.32 -11.12 -3.07
C ARG A 94 15.53 -10.66 -1.63
N ASP A 95 15.22 -9.39 -1.35
CA ASP A 95 15.36 -8.81 -0.02
C ASP A 95 14.10 -9.08 0.82
N ALA A 96 14.29 -9.64 2.01
CA ALA A 96 13.26 -9.83 3.00
C ALA A 96 13.58 -8.97 4.23
N THR A 97 12.61 -8.19 4.69
CA THR A 97 12.71 -7.38 5.89
C THR A 97 11.52 -7.70 6.79
N ALA A 98 11.80 -8.20 7.99
CA ALA A 98 10.82 -8.38 9.03
C ALA A 98 11.14 -7.43 10.18
N SER A 99 10.13 -6.76 10.72
CA SER A 99 10.26 -5.84 11.83
C SER A 99 9.09 -6.03 12.78
N PHE A 100 9.37 -6.01 14.07
CA PHE A 100 8.39 -6.21 15.13
C PHE A 100 8.60 -5.10 16.16
N GLY A 101 7.53 -4.49 16.65
CA GLY A 101 7.56 -3.39 17.61
C GLY A 101 6.30 -3.29 18.43
#